data_AF-A0A962AXH5-F1
#
_entry.id   AF-A0A962AXH5-F1
#
_cell.length_a   1.000
_cell.length_b   1.000
_cell.length_c   1.000
_cell.angle_alpha   90.00
_cell.angle_beta   90.00
_cell.angle_gamma   90.00
#
_symmetry.space_group_name_H-M   'P 1'
#
loop_
_entity.id
_entity.type
_entity.pdbx_description
1 polymer ?
#
loop_
_entity_poly.entity_id
_entity_poly.type
_entity_poly.pdbx_seq_one_letter_code
_entity_poly.pdbx_strand_id
1 'polypeptide(L)'
;QAGAASRVGLGGRRTVALDASRLSGVRTLLTEPLGLPTGRSEAIERIDHLGIASADNRAAVAAWCGQLGRPLESQQTDMEVMIPVESFTSDRHGVIYHTRPPVPVGGLRVAFVTVGDTDLEFLQNFDPRQSGHVDHGAAGTTRQDQGAIAKFVSSRGAGLHHVALKTPDIDGVLARLDAAGVGLIDKTGRPGSRAGRIGFIHPRSMGGVLFHFDERP
;
A
#
# COMPACT_ATOMS: atom_id res chain seq x y z
N GLN A 1 -30.46 4.43 2.05
CA GLN A 1 -30.96 3.17 1.47
C GLN A 1 -31.36 3.47 0.02
N ALA A 2 -30.54 3.06 -0.95
CA ALA A 2 -30.88 3.01 -2.37
C ALA A 2 -30.45 1.61 -2.84
N GLY A 3 -31.36 0.89 -3.48
CA GLY A 3 -31.38 -0.57 -3.57
C GLY A 3 -30.13 -1.20 -4.18
N ALA A 4 -29.39 -1.94 -3.35
CA ALA A 4 -28.37 -2.86 -3.87
C ALA A 4 -29.08 -4.08 -4.45
N ALA A 5 -28.97 -4.28 -5.77
CA ALA A 5 -29.56 -5.43 -6.43
C ALA A 5 -28.85 -6.73 -5.98
N SER A 6 -29.59 -7.59 -5.28
CA SER A 6 -29.13 -8.93 -4.89
C SER A 6 -29.08 -9.83 -6.12
N ARG A 7 -27.97 -10.53 -6.32
CA ARG A 7 -27.77 -11.48 -7.42
C ARG A 7 -27.13 -12.78 -6.94
N VAL A 8 -27.31 -13.86 -7.70
CA VAL A 8 -26.60 -15.12 -7.46
C VAL A 8 -25.14 -14.94 -7.85
N GLY A 9 -24.24 -15.16 -6.91
CA GLY A 9 -22.80 -15.01 -7.04
C GLY A 9 -22.04 -16.32 -6.93
N LEU A 10 -20.78 -16.22 -6.51
CA LEU A 10 -19.85 -17.36 -6.48
C LEU A 10 -20.42 -18.51 -5.62
N GLY A 11 -20.32 -19.75 -6.10
CA GLY A 11 -20.83 -20.91 -5.37
C GLY A 11 -22.34 -20.89 -5.09
N GLY A 12 -23.13 -20.16 -5.92
CA GLY A 12 -24.58 -20.03 -5.75
C GLY A 12 -25.01 -19.12 -4.60
N ARG A 13 -24.07 -18.40 -3.96
CA ARG A 13 -24.32 -17.56 -2.79
C ARG A 13 -24.94 -16.22 -3.16
N ARG A 14 -25.66 -15.61 -2.22
CA ARG A 14 -26.18 -14.26 -2.42
C ARG A 14 -25.03 -13.26 -2.45
N THR A 15 -25.03 -12.36 -3.42
CA THR A 15 -24.07 -11.26 -3.55
C THR A 15 -24.79 -9.93 -3.66
N VAL A 16 -24.27 -8.93 -2.96
CA VAL A 16 -24.75 -7.54 -2.94
C VAL A 16 -23.65 -6.63 -3.48
N ALA A 17 -23.95 -5.82 -4.49
CA ALA A 17 -23.01 -4.83 -5.01
C ALA A 17 -23.13 -3.51 -4.25
N LEU A 18 -21.99 -2.96 -3.84
CA LEU A 18 -21.90 -1.62 -3.28
C LEU A 18 -21.62 -0.59 -4.39
N ASP A 19 -22.13 0.62 -4.21
CA ASP A 19 -21.95 1.73 -5.15
C ASP A 19 -20.48 2.17 -5.17
N ALA A 20 -19.82 1.95 -6.32
CA ALA A 20 -18.40 2.27 -6.51
C ALA A 20 -18.10 3.77 -6.35
N SER A 21 -19.07 4.66 -6.64
CA SER A 21 -18.87 6.10 -6.47
C SER A 21 -18.67 6.50 -5.00
N ARG A 22 -19.17 5.69 -4.06
CA ARG A 22 -19.03 5.89 -2.61
C ARG A 22 -17.80 5.21 -2.02
N LEU A 23 -17.13 4.37 -2.81
CA LEU A 23 -15.98 3.58 -2.39
C LEU A 23 -14.75 3.95 -3.23
N SER A 24 -14.61 5.24 -3.54
CA SER A 24 -13.47 5.78 -4.28
C SER A 24 -13.22 5.06 -5.61
N GLY A 25 -14.27 4.72 -6.35
CA GLY A 25 -14.19 4.03 -7.64
C GLY A 25 -14.07 2.50 -7.55
N VAL A 26 -13.94 1.92 -6.35
CA VAL A 26 -13.79 0.47 -6.18
C VAL A 26 -15.15 -0.23 -6.28
N ARG A 27 -15.26 -1.17 -7.24
CA ARG A 27 -16.41 -2.07 -7.33
C ARG A 27 -16.31 -3.14 -6.25
N THR A 28 -17.06 -2.97 -5.17
CA THR A 28 -17.10 -3.92 -4.05
C THR A 28 -18.34 -4.79 -4.11
N LEU A 29 -18.15 -6.10 -3.93
CA LEU A 29 -19.21 -7.10 -3.87
C LEU A 29 -19.13 -7.82 -2.52
N LEU A 30 -20.20 -7.73 -1.72
CA LEU A 30 -20.34 -8.51 -0.50
C LEU A 30 -21.03 -9.83 -0.86
N THR A 31 -20.38 -10.95 -0.62
CA THR A 31 -20.92 -12.29 -0.90
C THR A 31 -21.05 -13.06 0.42
N GLU A 32 -22.11 -13.84 0.57
CA GLU A 32 -22.24 -14.72 1.74
C GLU A 32 -21.04 -15.69 1.84
N PRO A 33 -20.64 -16.08 3.06
CA PRO A 33 -19.50 -16.95 3.26
C PRO A 33 -19.56 -18.21 2.39
N LEU A 34 -18.46 -18.48 1.71
CA LEU A 34 -18.29 -19.72 0.96
C LEU A 34 -17.90 -20.82 1.93
N GLY A 35 -18.52 -22.00 1.82
CA GLY A 35 -18.14 -23.19 2.59
C GLY A 35 -16.87 -23.86 2.06
N LEU A 36 -15.84 -23.06 1.73
CA LEU A 36 -14.57 -23.57 1.23
C LEU A 36 -13.72 -24.10 2.40
N PRO A 37 -13.02 -25.23 2.22
CA PRO A 37 -12.06 -25.69 3.21
C PRO A 37 -10.94 -24.66 3.35
N THR A 38 -10.50 -24.41 4.58
CA THR A 38 -9.36 -23.53 4.86
C THR A 38 -8.07 -24.23 4.46
N GLY A 39 -7.53 -23.88 3.30
CA GLY A 39 -6.15 -24.25 2.93
C GLY A 39 -5.17 -23.48 3.82
N ARG A 40 -4.19 -24.19 4.40
CA ARG A 40 -3.07 -23.55 5.11
C ARG A 40 -1.84 -23.62 4.21
N SER A 41 -1.10 -22.52 4.10
CA SER A 41 0.18 -22.46 3.42
C SER A 41 1.27 -22.15 4.46
N GLU A 42 2.39 -22.86 4.39
CA GLU A 42 3.56 -22.58 5.24
C GLU A 42 4.29 -21.31 4.78
N ALA A 43 4.11 -20.89 3.52
CA ALA A 43 4.77 -19.74 2.94
C ALA A 43 3.95 -18.45 3.09
N ILE A 44 2.61 -18.55 3.09
CA ILE A 44 1.68 -17.40 3.11
C ILE A 44 0.61 -17.66 4.16
N GLU A 45 0.54 -16.79 5.17
CA GLU A 45 -0.40 -16.95 6.28
C GLU A 45 -1.81 -16.48 5.89
N ARG A 46 -1.91 -15.30 5.30
CA ARG A 46 -3.16 -14.63 4.92
C ARG A 46 -2.89 -13.44 4.00
N ILE A 47 -3.97 -12.82 3.52
CA ILE A 47 -3.90 -11.44 3.01
C ILE A 47 -3.64 -10.53 4.21
N ASP A 48 -2.57 -9.76 4.14
CA ASP A 48 -2.25 -8.78 5.18
C ASP A 48 -3.20 -7.59 5.05
N HIS A 49 -3.08 -6.88 3.94
CA HIS A 49 -3.88 -5.72 3.58
C HIS A 49 -4.14 -5.60 2.07
N LEU A 50 -5.16 -4.81 1.74
CA LEU A 50 -5.46 -4.35 0.39
C LEU A 50 -5.14 -2.85 0.30
N GLY A 51 -4.14 -2.51 -0.50
CA GLY A 51 -3.73 -1.13 -0.75
C GLY A 51 -4.70 -0.43 -1.67
N ILE A 52 -5.22 0.72 -1.26
CA ILE A 52 -6.17 1.55 -2.00
C ILE A 52 -5.53 2.93 -2.20
N ALA A 53 -5.22 3.25 -3.45
CA ALA A 53 -4.83 4.61 -3.82
C ALA A 53 -6.05 5.53 -3.66
N SER A 54 -5.95 6.49 -2.75
CA SER A 54 -7.05 7.29 -2.25
C SER A 54 -6.82 8.77 -2.56
N ALA A 55 -7.89 9.45 -2.99
CA ALA A 55 -7.88 10.90 -3.15
C ALA A 55 -8.12 11.64 -1.82
N ASP A 56 -8.84 11.00 -0.87
CA ASP A 56 -9.17 11.57 0.43
C ASP A 56 -9.38 10.47 1.49
N ASN A 57 -8.38 10.30 2.35
CA ASN A 57 -8.43 9.34 3.46
C ASN A 57 -9.46 9.73 4.52
N ARG A 58 -9.78 11.02 4.70
CA ARG A 58 -10.79 11.43 5.68
C ARG A 58 -12.17 10.97 5.27
N ALA A 59 -12.50 11.11 3.97
CA ALA A 59 -13.74 10.61 3.41
C ALA A 59 -13.83 9.07 3.53
N ALA A 60 -12.73 8.36 3.25
CA ALA A 60 -12.67 6.91 3.42
C ALA A 60 -12.91 6.48 4.88
N VAL A 61 -12.22 7.08 5.85
CA VAL A 61 -12.40 6.78 7.28
C VAL A 61 -13.82 7.11 7.73
N ALA A 62 -14.38 8.25 7.32
CA ALA A 62 -15.76 8.60 7.65
C ALA A 62 -16.78 7.58 7.13
N ALA A 63 -16.57 7.06 5.90
CA ALA A 63 -17.42 6.04 5.33
C ALA A 63 -17.28 4.69 6.05
N TRP A 64 -16.06 4.16 6.17
CA TRP A 64 -15.84 2.82 6.70
C TRP A 64 -15.98 2.73 8.22
N CYS A 65 -15.39 3.67 8.95
CA CYS A 65 -15.47 3.68 10.40
C CYS A 65 -16.78 4.33 10.87
N GLY A 66 -17.13 5.49 10.31
CA GLY A 66 -18.32 6.23 10.73
C GLY A 66 -19.63 5.57 10.28
N GLN A 67 -19.76 5.17 9.01
CA GLN A 67 -21.02 4.62 8.49
C GLN A 67 -21.11 3.09 8.60
N LEU A 68 -19.99 2.37 8.43
CA LEU A 68 -19.97 0.90 8.46
C LEU A 68 -19.47 0.32 9.79
N GLY A 69 -19.08 1.17 10.75
CA GLY A 69 -18.65 0.75 12.09
C GLY A 69 -17.42 -0.14 12.09
N ARG A 70 -16.56 -0.04 11.07
CA ARG A 70 -15.30 -0.81 11.02
C ARG A 70 -14.24 -0.16 11.91
N PRO A 71 -13.44 -0.95 12.67
CA PRO A 71 -12.35 -0.39 13.47
C PRO A 71 -11.34 0.38 12.61
N LEU A 72 -10.99 1.58 13.04
CA LEU A 72 -9.79 2.27 12.57
C LEU A 72 -8.61 1.66 13.31
N GLU A 73 -7.70 1.02 12.59
CA GLU A 73 -6.54 0.37 13.18
C GLU A 73 -5.46 1.40 13.48
N SER A 74 -5.07 2.20 12.48
CA SER A 74 -4.12 3.29 12.65
C SER A 74 -4.24 4.34 11.54
N GLN A 75 -3.72 5.53 11.83
CA GLN A 75 -3.43 6.56 10.84
C GLN A 75 -1.97 6.97 10.96
N GLN A 76 -1.30 7.08 9.82
CA GLN A 76 0.13 7.29 9.75
C GLN A 76 0.44 8.39 8.73
N THR A 77 1.56 9.06 8.95
CA THR A 77 2.15 9.98 7.97
C THR A 77 3.56 9.52 7.74
N ASP A 78 3.80 8.97 6.57
CA ASP A 78 5.13 8.59 6.14
C ASP A 78 5.74 9.82 5.47
N MET A 79 6.94 10.19 5.89
CA MET A 79 7.60 11.39 5.42
C MET A 79 9.07 11.10 5.13
N GLU A 80 9.51 11.49 3.95
CA GLU A 80 10.90 11.57 3.58
C GLU A 80 11.36 13.02 3.65
N VAL A 81 12.48 13.24 4.32
CA VAL A 81 13.08 14.57 4.50
C VAL A 81 14.49 14.59 3.96
N MET A 82 14.85 15.68 3.31
CA MET A 82 16.23 16.00 2.96
C MET A 82 16.79 16.95 4.01
N ILE A 83 18.00 16.67 4.51
CA ILE A 83 18.70 17.50 5.49
C ILE A 83 19.84 18.21 4.76
N PRO A 84 19.68 19.49 4.38
CA PRO A 84 20.76 20.22 3.73
C PRO A 84 21.89 20.46 4.74
N VAL A 85 23.12 20.13 4.33
CA VAL A 85 24.33 20.45 5.07
C VAL A 85 25.14 21.42 4.22
N GLU A 86 25.31 22.65 4.69
CA GLU A 86 26.18 23.64 4.07
C GLU A 86 27.61 23.43 4.58
N SER A 87 28.59 23.37 3.67
CA SER A 87 30.00 23.30 4.03
C SER A 87 30.72 24.59 3.63
N PHE A 88 31.55 25.08 4.54
CA PHE A 88 32.49 26.16 4.28
C PHE A 88 33.91 25.64 4.46
N THR A 89 34.69 25.64 3.37
CA THR A 89 36.06 25.14 3.36
C THR A 89 37.04 26.30 3.20
N SER A 90 37.98 26.41 4.13
CA SER A 90 39.04 27.42 4.13
C SER A 90 40.38 26.81 4.54
N ASP A 91 41.44 27.25 3.90
CA ASP A 91 42.83 26.97 4.28
C ASP A 91 43.19 27.47 5.69
N ARG A 92 42.56 28.56 6.12
CA ARG A 92 42.74 29.18 7.44
C ARG A 92 41.85 28.59 8.52
N HIS A 93 40.60 28.28 8.19
CA HIS A 93 39.57 27.89 9.16
C HIS A 93 39.18 26.41 9.11
N GLY A 94 39.78 25.63 8.20
CA GLY A 94 39.42 24.24 7.98
C GLY A 94 38.05 24.09 7.32
N VAL A 95 37.40 22.95 7.56
CA VAL A 95 36.04 22.66 7.04
C VAL A 95 35.03 22.83 8.17
N ILE A 96 34.03 23.67 7.94
CA ILE A 96 32.92 23.92 8.86
C ILE A 96 31.63 23.41 8.20
N TYR A 97 30.81 22.67 8.95
CA TYR A 97 29.52 22.18 8.51
C TYR A 97 28.39 22.86 9.28
N HIS A 98 27.38 23.35 8.56
CA HIS A 98 26.15 23.91 9.13
C HIS A 98 24.94 23.11 8.64
N THR A 99 24.31 22.39 9.55
CA THR A 99 23.05 21.70 9.27
C THR A 99 21.90 22.71 9.20
N ARG A 100 21.09 22.63 8.15
CA ARG A 100 19.87 23.43 7.99
C ARG A 100 18.64 22.64 8.45
N PRO A 101 17.50 23.30 8.72
CA PRO A 101 16.25 22.60 9.02
C PRO A 101 15.90 21.59 7.92
N PRO A 102 15.39 20.39 8.27
CA PRO A 102 14.97 19.39 7.30
C PRO A 102 13.85 19.91 6.39
N VAL A 103 13.89 19.50 5.12
CA VAL A 103 12.89 19.85 4.10
C VAL A 103 12.14 18.59 3.68
N PRO A 104 10.81 18.54 3.78
CA PRO A 104 10.01 17.45 3.23
C PRO A 104 10.19 17.32 1.72
N VAL A 105 10.57 16.14 1.25
CA VAL A 105 10.77 15.83 -0.18
C VAL A 105 9.80 14.79 -0.72
N GLY A 106 9.06 14.13 0.16
CA GLY A 106 7.97 13.23 -0.19
C GLY A 106 7.23 12.76 1.06
N GLY A 107 5.99 12.34 0.90
CA GLY A 107 5.16 11.85 1.98
C GLY A 107 3.84 11.24 1.53
N LEU A 108 3.33 10.36 2.39
CA LEU A 108 2.02 9.73 2.25
C LEU A 108 1.22 9.92 3.53
N ARG A 109 -0.08 10.13 3.37
CA ARG A 109 -1.05 9.87 4.44
C ARG A 109 -1.57 8.46 4.28
N VAL A 110 -1.54 7.69 5.35
CA VAL A 110 -1.97 6.30 5.36
C VAL A 110 -3.04 6.11 6.42
N ALA A 111 -4.09 5.36 6.10
CA ALA A 111 -5.10 4.95 7.08
C ALA A 111 -5.40 3.46 6.91
N PHE A 112 -5.35 2.71 8.01
CA PHE A 112 -5.67 1.29 8.05
C PHE A 112 -7.04 1.09 8.68
N VAL A 113 -7.95 0.42 7.97
CA VAL A 113 -9.27 0.07 8.48
C VAL A 113 -9.42 -1.45 8.47
N THR A 114 -9.68 -2.03 9.63
CA THR A 114 -9.78 -3.50 9.76
C THR A 114 -11.12 -4.01 9.26
N VAL A 115 -11.07 -5.02 8.40
CA VAL A 115 -12.23 -5.71 7.82
C VAL A 115 -12.02 -7.21 7.93
N GLY A 116 -12.58 -7.82 8.98
CA GLY A 116 -12.40 -9.25 9.24
C GLY A 116 -10.97 -9.52 9.71
N ASP A 117 -10.25 -10.35 8.97
CA ASP A 117 -8.87 -10.74 9.23
C ASP A 117 -7.86 -9.99 8.35
N THR A 118 -8.27 -8.96 7.62
CA THR A 118 -7.42 -8.13 6.74
C THR A 118 -7.66 -6.64 6.98
N ASP A 119 -6.72 -5.80 6.55
CA ASP A 119 -6.87 -4.34 6.59
C ASP A 119 -7.07 -3.73 5.19
N LEU A 120 -7.86 -2.67 5.12
CA LEU A 120 -7.86 -1.76 3.98
C LEU A 120 -6.86 -0.64 4.26
N GLU A 121 -5.82 -0.54 3.44
CA GLU A 121 -4.79 0.49 3.55
C GLU A 121 -5.06 1.61 2.55
N PHE A 122 -5.55 2.75 3.01
CA PHE A 122 -5.78 3.92 2.17
C PHE A 122 -4.53 4.79 2.08
N LEU A 123 -3.97 4.90 0.89
CA LEU A 123 -2.74 5.64 0.58
C LEU A 123 -3.10 6.94 -0.16
N GLN A 124 -2.78 8.08 0.43
CA GLN A 124 -3.04 9.39 -0.17
C GLN A 124 -1.76 10.21 -0.25
N ASN A 125 -1.53 10.87 -1.38
CA ASN A 125 -0.44 11.84 -1.54
C ASN A 125 -0.47 12.88 -0.41
N PHE A 126 0.65 13.07 0.29
CA PHE A 126 0.74 14.03 1.39
C PHE A 126 0.66 15.49 0.92
N ASP A 127 1.33 15.85 -0.17
CA ASP A 127 1.27 17.21 -0.72
C ASP A 127 1.01 17.14 -2.23
N PRO A 128 -0.20 17.49 -2.70
CA PRO A 128 -0.53 17.46 -4.13
C PRO A 128 0.31 18.43 -4.97
N ARG A 129 1.00 19.39 -4.36
CA ARG A 129 1.91 20.32 -5.04
C ARG A 129 3.28 19.69 -5.33
N GLN A 130 3.62 18.60 -4.66
CA GLN A 130 4.85 17.86 -4.89
C GLN A 130 4.58 16.74 -5.91
N SER A 131 5.13 16.88 -7.12
CA SER A 131 5.14 15.81 -8.10
C SER A 131 6.24 14.81 -7.75
N GLY A 132 5.88 13.64 -7.24
CA GLY A 132 6.82 12.55 -7.05
C GLY A 132 7.33 12.04 -8.41
N HIS A 133 8.61 11.71 -8.47
CA HIS A 133 9.20 10.95 -9.58
C HIS A 133 9.32 9.50 -9.14
N VAL A 134 9.09 8.56 -10.05
CA VAL A 134 9.24 7.11 -9.79
C VAL A 134 10.46 6.64 -10.55
N ASP A 135 11.57 6.38 -9.86
CA ASP A 135 12.74 5.78 -10.49
C ASP A 135 12.56 4.27 -10.56
N HIS A 136 12.68 3.72 -11.76
CA HIS A 136 12.64 2.28 -11.96
C HIS A 136 14.03 1.68 -11.73
N GLY A 137 14.13 0.58 -10.96
CA GLY A 137 15.37 -0.16 -10.75
C GLY A 137 16.17 0.24 -9.50
N ALA A 138 15.65 1.15 -8.68
CA ALA A 138 16.15 1.43 -7.33
C ALA A 138 15.15 0.95 -6.27
N ALA A 139 15.60 0.80 -5.02
CA ALA A 139 14.70 0.54 -3.90
C ALA A 139 13.71 1.69 -3.72
N GLY A 140 12.45 1.36 -3.44
CA GLY A 140 11.38 2.34 -3.24
C GLY A 140 11.67 3.30 -2.09
N THR A 141 11.33 4.58 -2.28
CA THR A 141 11.36 5.62 -1.23
C THR A 141 9.96 6.19 -1.02
N THR A 142 9.69 6.84 0.13
CA THR A 142 8.38 7.47 0.37
C THR A 142 8.04 8.50 -0.70
N ARG A 143 9.03 9.24 -1.23
CA ARG A 143 8.84 10.15 -2.36
C ARG A 143 8.40 9.42 -3.64
N GLN A 144 8.99 8.27 -3.94
CA GLN A 144 8.59 7.47 -5.09
C GLN A 144 7.20 6.88 -4.90
N ASP A 145 6.87 6.41 -3.70
CA ASP A 145 5.54 5.88 -3.37
C ASP A 145 4.47 6.98 -3.50
N GLN A 146 4.76 8.20 -3.02
CA GLN A 146 3.91 9.37 -3.26
C GLN A 146 3.67 9.59 -4.76
N GLY A 147 4.73 9.54 -5.57
CA GLY A 147 4.65 9.68 -7.03
C GLY A 147 3.80 8.58 -7.67
N ALA A 148 3.98 7.33 -7.25
CA ALA A 148 3.22 6.19 -7.74
C ALA A 148 1.72 6.33 -7.44
N ILE A 149 1.36 6.70 -6.20
CA ILE A 149 -0.03 6.93 -5.79
C ILE A 149 -0.64 8.12 -6.52
N ALA A 150 0.06 9.25 -6.60
CA ALA A 150 -0.44 10.43 -7.33
C ALA A 150 -0.66 10.14 -8.83
N LYS A 151 0.27 9.40 -9.46
CA LYS A 151 0.15 8.95 -10.85
C LYS A 151 -1.00 7.96 -11.02
N PHE A 152 -1.19 7.03 -10.09
CA PHE A 152 -2.30 6.09 -10.13
C PHE A 152 -3.64 6.83 -10.09
N VAL A 153 -3.83 7.71 -9.10
CA VAL A 153 -5.08 8.46 -8.91
C VAL A 153 -5.37 9.36 -10.12
N SER A 154 -4.36 10.05 -10.66
CA SER A 154 -4.56 10.94 -11.82
C SER A 154 -4.86 10.18 -13.12
N SER A 155 -4.28 9.01 -13.32
CA SER A 155 -4.45 8.23 -14.57
C SER A 155 -5.65 7.29 -14.57
N ARG A 156 -6.05 6.78 -13.40
CA ARG A 156 -7.09 5.73 -13.26
C ARG A 156 -8.24 6.12 -12.34
N GLY A 157 -8.12 7.24 -11.63
CA GLY A 157 -8.94 7.51 -10.46
C GLY A 157 -8.43 6.78 -9.23
N ALA A 158 -9.00 7.11 -8.07
CA ALA A 158 -8.79 6.34 -6.86
C ALA A 158 -9.24 4.88 -7.07
N GLY A 159 -8.62 3.94 -6.35
CA GLY A 159 -8.94 2.53 -6.51
C GLY A 159 -7.96 1.55 -5.89
N LEU A 160 -8.24 0.26 -6.06
CA LEU A 160 -7.37 -0.83 -5.59
C LEU A 160 -6.02 -0.76 -6.31
N HIS A 161 -4.96 -0.61 -5.53
CA HIS A 161 -3.59 -0.37 -5.99
C HIS A 161 -2.72 -1.62 -5.90
N HIS A 162 -2.74 -2.31 -4.76
CA HIS A 162 -1.89 -3.48 -4.53
C HIS A 162 -2.54 -4.49 -3.57
N VAL A 163 -1.99 -5.69 -3.51
CA VAL A 163 -2.37 -6.74 -2.55
C VAL A 163 -1.14 -7.17 -1.76
N ALA A 164 -1.28 -7.21 -0.44
CA ALA A 164 -0.23 -7.61 0.49
C ALA A 164 -0.50 -8.99 1.08
N LEU A 165 0.52 -9.84 1.09
CA LEU A 165 0.43 -11.20 1.62
C LEU A 165 1.37 -11.34 2.82
N LYS A 166 0.82 -11.74 3.96
CA LYS A 166 1.63 -11.97 5.15
C LYS A 166 2.44 -13.25 5.00
N THR A 167 3.74 -13.16 5.29
CA THR A 167 4.67 -14.30 5.28
C THR A 167 5.55 -14.30 6.54
N PRO A 168 5.91 -15.48 7.07
CA PRO A 168 6.87 -15.59 8.17
C PRO A 168 8.34 -15.56 7.71
N ASP A 169 8.62 -15.69 6.41
CA ASP A 169 9.97 -15.71 5.84
C ASP A 169 9.97 -15.10 4.42
N ILE A 170 10.14 -13.79 4.37
CA ILE A 170 10.11 -13.01 3.13
C ILE A 170 11.25 -13.38 2.20
N ASP A 171 12.46 -13.58 2.73
CA ASP A 171 13.63 -13.88 1.92
C ASP A 171 13.52 -15.29 1.31
N GLY A 172 13.00 -16.25 2.08
CA GLY A 172 12.71 -17.59 1.57
C GLY A 172 11.63 -17.59 0.48
N VAL A 173 10.56 -16.81 0.63
CA VAL A 173 9.51 -16.70 -0.40
C VAL A 173 10.04 -16.04 -1.67
N LEU A 174 10.78 -14.93 -1.55
CA LEU A 174 11.38 -14.25 -2.69
C LEU A 174 12.38 -15.16 -3.42
N ALA A 175 13.24 -15.87 -2.69
CA ALA A 175 14.19 -16.82 -3.27
C ALA A 175 13.50 -17.95 -4.04
N ARG A 176 12.42 -18.52 -3.49
CA ARG A 176 11.62 -19.57 -4.17
C ARG A 176 10.99 -19.06 -5.47
N LEU A 177 10.44 -17.85 -5.45
CA LEU A 177 9.84 -17.23 -6.63
C LEU A 177 10.88 -16.89 -7.69
N ASP A 178 12.04 -16.39 -7.29
CA ASP A 178 13.14 -16.09 -8.20
C ASP A 178 13.65 -17.37 -8.89
N ALA A 179 13.84 -18.44 -8.12
CA ALA A 179 14.21 -19.75 -8.65
C ALA A 179 13.17 -20.33 -9.62
N ALA A 180 11.89 -19.97 -9.45
CA ALA A 180 10.80 -20.33 -10.35
C ALA A 180 10.69 -19.39 -11.59
N GLY A 181 11.58 -18.42 -11.74
CA GLY A 181 11.60 -17.47 -12.86
C GLY A 181 10.54 -16.38 -12.77
N VAL A 182 9.97 -16.13 -11.58
CA VAL A 182 9.03 -15.03 -11.36
C VAL A 182 9.81 -13.72 -11.34
N GLY A 183 9.34 -12.73 -12.09
CA GLY A 183 9.94 -11.40 -12.09
C GLY A 183 9.66 -10.68 -10.78
N LEU A 184 10.72 -10.35 -10.05
CA LEU A 184 10.67 -9.63 -8.78
C LEU A 184 11.13 -8.18 -8.94
N ILE A 185 10.59 -7.28 -8.12
CA ILE A 185 11.13 -5.94 -7.93
C ILE A 185 12.20 -5.99 -6.83
N ASP A 186 11.89 -6.61 -5.70
CA ASP A 186 12.83 -6.79 -4.59
C ASP A 186 13.35 -8.24 -4.57
N LYS A 187 14.68 -8.41 -4.54
CA LYS A 187 15.32 -9.73 -4.44
C LYS A 187 15.45 -10.23 -3.00
N THR A 188 15.43 -9.32 -2.04
CA THR A 188 15.47 -9.58 -0.60
C THR A 188 14.49 -8.63 0.08
N GLY A 189 13.93 -9.03 1.21
CA GLY A 189 13.05 -8.17 1.99
C GLY A 189 13.78 -6.93 2.48
N ARG A 190 13.15 -5.77 2.34
CA ARG A 190 13.69 -4.47 2.79
C ARG A 190 12.77 -3.86 3.86
N PRO A 191 13.26 -2.90 4.67
CA PRO A 191 12.39 -2.20 5.62
C PRO A 191 11.15 -1.61 4.94
N GLY A 192 9.99 -1.82 5.57
CA GLY A 192 8.69 -1.30 5.14
C GLY A 192 7.99 -0.49 6.23
N SER A 193 6.70 -0.23 6.02
CA SER A 193 5.84 0.41 7.03
C SER A 193 5.65 -0.50 8.25
N ARG A 194 5.08 0.04 9.33
CA ARG A 194 4.72 -0.72 10.56
C ARG A 194 5.86 -1.54 11.19
N ALA A 195 7.12 -1.11 11.00
CA ALA A 195 8.32 -1.83 11.46
C ALA A 195 8.48 -3.26 10.91
N GLY A 196 7.83 -3.57 9.78
CA GLY A 196 7.97 -4.85 9.07
C GLY A 196 8.99 -4.80 7.93
N ARG A 197 9.10 -5.91 7.21
CA ARG A 197 9.85 -6.03 5.96
C ARG A 197 8.88 -6.26 4.80
N ILE A 198 9.18 -5.66 3.66
CA ILE A 198 8.38 -5.77 2.44
C ILE A 198 9.21 -6.23 1.25
N GLY A 199 8.55 -6.88 0.28
CA GLY A 199 9.17 -7.35 -0.94
C GLY A 199 8.16 -7.51 -2.07
N PHE A 200 8.40 -6.85 -3.20
CA PHE A 200 7.43 -6.75 -4.29
C PHE A 200 7.71 -7.72 -5.44
N ILE A 201 6.62 -8.25 -6.01
CA ILE A 201 6.62 -8.97 -7.27
C ILE A 201 6.37 -7.97 -8.40
N HIS A 202 7.10 -8.09 -9.51
CA HIS A 202 6.87 -7.25 -10.66
C HIS A 202 5.49 -7.53 -11.26
N PRO A 203 4.60 -6.52 -11.47
CA PRO A 203 3.22 -6.73 -11.92
C PRO A 203 3.09 -7.53 -13.22
N ARG A 204 4.08 -7.42 -14.12
CA ARG A 204 4.16 -8.21 -15.37
C ARG A 204 4.09 -9.72 -15.13
N SER A 205 4.58 -10.19 -13.99
CA SER A 205 4.53 -11.61 -13.62
C SER A 205 3.21 -12.04 -12.99
N MET A 206 2.33 -11.09 -12.62
CA MET A 206 1.08 -11.33 -11.90
C MET A 206 -0.13 -10.69 -12.59
N GLY A 207 -0.16 -10.74 -13.93
CA GLY A 207 -1.32 -10.26 -14.71
C GLY A 207 -1.60 -8.76 -14.57
N GLY A 208 -0.60 -7.96 -14.21
CA GLY A 208 -0.72 -6.52 -14.02
C GLY A 208 -1.10 -6.08 -12.60
N VAL A 209 -1.32 -7.00 -11.68
CA VAL A 209 -1.58 -6.70 -10.25
C VAL A 209 -0.25 -6.55 -9.52
N LEU A 210 -0.12 -5.49 -8.71
CA LEU A 210 1.03 -5.32 -7.83
C LEU A 210 0.82 -6.15 -6.56
N PHE A 211 1.66 -7.15 -6.37
CA PHE A 211 1.69 -7.97 -5.16
C PHE A 211 2.96 -7.66 -4.37
N HIS A 212 2.84 -7.65 -3.04
CA HIS A 212 3.98 -7.64 -2.14
C HIS A 212 3.78 -8.56 -0.95
N PHE A 213 4.89 -8.96 -0.35
CA PHE A 213 4.92 -9.70 0.89
C PHE A 213 5.17 -8.74 2.04
N ASP A 214 4.55 -9.03 3.18
CA ASP A 214 4.78 -8.34 4.45
C ASP A 214 5.19 -9.37 5.51
N GLU A 215 6.38 -9.17 6.08
CA GLU A 215 6.89 -9.92 7.22
C GLU A 215 6.91 -8.98 8.42
N ARG A 216 6.03 -9.25 9.38
CA ARG A 216 5.89 -8.48 10.62
C ARG A 216 6.43 -9.30 11.79
N PRO A 217 7.14 -8.67 12.75
CA PRO A 217 7.64 -9.33 13.95
C PRO A 217 6.54 -9.93 14.82
#